data_AF-A0A6V7LTZ9-F1
#
_entry.id   AF-A0A6V7LTZ9-F1
#
_cell.length_a   1.000
_cell.length_b   1.000
_cell.length_c   1.000
_cell.angle_alpha   90.00
_cell.angle_beta   90.00
_cell.angle_gamma   90.00
#
_symmetry.space_group_name_H-M   'P 1'
#
loop_
_entity.id
_entity.type
_entity.pdbx_description
1 polymer ?
#
loop_
_entity_poly.entity_id
_entity_poly.type
_entity_poly.pdbx_seq_one_letter_code
_entity_poly.pdbx_strand_id
1 'polypeptide(L)' 'PEETIISSIFSTRHTATCHLSHVDDDVVRHFGYLPQDMVGQSLFHYYHPEDLPSMKDVYET' A
#
# COMPACT_ATOMS: atom_id res chain seq x y z
N PRO A 1 1.76 -22.42 22.46
CA PRO A 1 1.10 -21.17 22.00
C PRO A 1 1.46 -20.95 20.54
N GLU A 2 0.62 -21.49 19.66
CA GLU A 2 0.74 -21.27 18.23
C GLU A 2 0.20 -19.87 17.97
N GLU A 3 1.09 -18.89 17.82
CA GLU A 3 0.69 -17.56 17.36
C GLU A 3 0.10 -17.76 15.98
N THR A 4 -1.23 -17.77 15.90
CA THR A 4 -1.93 -17.67 14.63
C THR A 4 -1.52 -16.31 14.07
N ILE A 5 -0.51 -16.30 13.20
CA ILE A 5 -0.20 -15.15 12.36
C ILE A 5 -1.46 -14.98 11.53
N ILE A 6 -2.35 -14.10 12.00
CA ILE A 6 -3.47 -13.63 11.21
C ILE A 6 -2.78 -13.06 10.00
N SER A 7 -2.85 -13.76 8.87
CA SER A 7 -2.16 -13.33 7.65
C SER A 7 -2.93 -12.11 7.18
N SER A 8 -2.57 -10.96 7.74
CA SER A 8 -3.08 -9.63 7.44
C SER A 8 -2.48 -9.20 6.10
N ILE A 9 -2.75 -10.02 5.09
CA ILE A 9 -2.31 -9.84 3.71
C ILE A 9 -3.42 -9.08 3.03
N PHE A 10 -3.11 -7.87 2.59
CA PHE A 10 -3.96 -7.08 1.72
C PHE A 10 -3.24 -6.92 0.38
N SER A 11 -3.99 -6.86 -0.70
CA SER A 11 -3.45 -6.61 -2.03
C SER A 11 -3.81 -5.20 -2.49
N THR A 12 -2.90 -4.59 -3.22
CA THR A 12 -3.16 -3.34 -3.95
C THR A 12 -2.67 -3.47 -5.38
N ARG A 13 -3.33 -2.78 -6.31
CA ARG A 13 -2.85 -2.58 -7.68
C ARG A 13 -2.63 -1.10 -7.91
N HIS A 14 -1.52 -0.77 -8.53
CA HIS A 14 -1.17 0.59 -8.91
C HIS A 14 -0.79 0.66 -10.39
N THR A 15 -0.88 1.86 -10.97
CA THR A 15 -0.39 2.16 -12.33
C THR A 15 1.14 2.22 -12.36
N ALA A 16 1.73 2.29 -13.55
CA ALA A 16 3.17 2.54 -13.74
C ALA A 16 3.63 3.89 -13.13
N THR A 17 2.70 4.83 -12.88
CA THR A 17 2.99 6.09 -12.18
C THR A 17 2.85 5.97 -10.66
N CYS A 18 2.73 4.74 -10.13
CA CYS A 18 2.50 4.44 -8.72
C CYS A 18 1.22 5.04 -8.13
N HIS A 19 0.19 5.29 -8.96
CA HIS A 19 -1.13 5.67 -8.45
C HIS A 19 -1.97 4.44 -8.18
N LEU A 20 -2.59 4.37 -7.00
CA LEU A 20 -3.43 3.25 -6.60
C LEU A 20 -4.68 3.16 -7.50
N SER A 21 -4.82 2.06 -8.23
CA SER A 21 -5.99 1.78 -9.07
C SER A 21 -7.00 0.89 -8.36
N HIS A 22 -6.53 0.04 -7.45
CA HIS A 22 -7.36 -0.88 -6.70
C HIS A 22 -6.73 -1.16 -5.34
N VAL A 23 -7.56 -1.26 -4.32
CA VAL A 23 -7.17 -1.53 -2.93
C VAL A 23 -8.23 -2.44 -2.33
N ASP A 24 -7.81 -3.51 -1.66
CA ASP A 24 -8.74 -4.43 -0.98
C ASP A 24 -9.48 -3.72 0.18
N ASP A 25 -10.72 -4.09 0.43
CA ASP A 25 -11.54 -3.52 1.52
C ASP A 25 -10.94 -3.75 2.92
N ASP A 26 -10.14 -4.79 3.08
CA ASP A 26 -9.44 -5.06 4.34
C ASP A 26 -8.36 -4.02 4.65
N VAL A 27 -7.96 -3.16 3.69
CA VAL A 27 -6.98 -2.08 3.94
C VAL A 27 -7.38 -1.18 5.09
N VAL A 28 -8.69 -0.99 5.34
CA VAL A 28 -9.21 -0.16 6.44
C VAL A 28 -8.72 -0.69 7.79
N ARG A 29 -8.65 -2.02 7.94
CA ARG A 29 -8.17 -2.67 9.16
C ARG A 29 -6.66 -2.51 9.35
N HIS A 30 -5.92 -2.31 8.27
CA HIS A 30 -4.45 -2.24 8.28
C HIS A 30 -3.95 -0.79 8.35
N PHE A 31 -4.49 0.09 7.51
CA PHE A 31 -4.09 1.49 7.34
C PHE A 31 -5.04 2.49 7.98
N GLY A 32 -6.29 2.11 8.27
CA GLY A 32 -7.30 3.03 8.79
C GLY A 32 -7.94 3.94 7.74
N TYR A 33 -7.55 3.84 6.46
CA TYR A 33 -8.14 4.61 5.36
C TYR A 33 -9.18 3.79 4.61
N LEU A 34 -10.21 4.46 4.10
CA LEU A 34 -11.16 3.82 3.19
C LEU A 34 -10.49 3.58 1.83
N PRO A 35 -10.74 2.43 1.18
CA PRO A 35 -10.14 2.11 -0.12
C PRO A 35 -10.47 3.19 -1.17
N GLN A 36 -11.66 3.78 -1.12
CA GLN A 36 -12.07 4.88 -2.01
C GLN A 36 -11.23 6.17 -1.84
N ASP A 37 -10.69 6.42 -0.64
CA ASP A 37 -9.86 7.60 -0.36
C ASP A 37 -8.40 7.34 -0.76
N MET A 38 -8.01 6.07 -0.85
CA MET A 38 -6.68 5.65 -1.28
C MET A 38 -6.58 5.50 -2.80
N VAL A 39 -7.63 5.05 -3.47
CA VAL A 39 -7.66 4.92 -4.92
C VAL A 39 -7.50 6.31 -5.57
N GLY A 40 -6.59 6.40 -6.54
CA GLY A 40 -6.20 7.62 -7.22
C GLY A 40 -5.07 8.40 -6.54
N GLN A 41 -4.71 8.06 -5.30
CA GLN A 41 -3.56 8.64 -4.62
C GLN A 41 -2.25 7.94 -5.02
N SER A 42 -1.15 8.68 -4.93
CA SER A 42 0.17 8.13 -5.10
C SER A 42 0.55 7.24 -3.91
N LEU A 43 1.03 6.03 -4.19
CA LEU A 43 1.51 5.10 -3.18
C LEU A 43 2.58 5.75 -2.28
N PHE A 44 3.40 6.64 -2.85
CA PHE A 44 4.43 7.42 -2.16
C PHE A 44 3.89 8.34 -1.05
N HIS A 45 2.61 8.71 -1.08
CA HIS A 45 1.99 9.53 -0.04
C HIS A 45 1.85 8.79 1.30
N TYR A 46 1.83 7.45 1.25
CA TYR A 46 1.65 6.59 2.42
C TYR A 46 2.97 6.05 2.97
N TYR A 47 4.09 6.24 2.26
CA TYR A 47 5.41 5.81 2.73
C TYR A 47 6.07 6.85 3.63
N HIS A 48 6.90 6.37 4.55
CA HIS A 48 7.75 7.23 5.34
C HIS A 48 8.79 7.92 4.42
N PRO A 49 9.10 9.21 4.61
CA PRO A 49 10.05 9.93 3.77
C PRO A 49 11.45 9.28 3.69
N GLU A 50 11.84 8.55 4.73
CA GLU A 50 13.11 7.80 4.77
C GLU A 50 13.12 6.57 3.85
N ASP A 51 11.94 6.02 3.52
CA ASP A 51 11.80 4.82 2.67
C ASP A 51 11.59 5.16 1.19
N LEU A 52 11.22 6.41 0.88
CA LEU A 52 11.06 6.90 -0.49
C LEU A 52 12.29 6.69 -1.40
N PRO A 53 13.55 6.95 -0.98
CA PRO A 53 14.72 6.71 -1.83
C PRO A 53 14.88 5.23 -2.19
N SER A 54 14.62 4.32 -1.25
CA SER A 54 14.67 2.87 -1.50
C SER A 54 13.56 2.41 -2.45
N MET A 55 12.36 2.98 -2.31
CA MET A 55 11.24 2.66 -3.20
C MET A 55 11.50 3.11 -4.64
N LYS A 56 12.07 4.30 -4.85
CA LYS A 56 12.39 4.79 -6.20
C LYS A 56 13.30 3.83 -6.96
N ASP A 57 14.30 3.26 -6.30
CA ASP A 57 15.21 2.28 -6.89
C ASP A 57 14.47 1.02 -7.37
N VAL A 58 13.51 0.54 -6.57
CA VAL A 58 12.65 -0.61 -6.91
C VAL A 58 11.76 -0.32 -8.12
N TYR A 59 11.27 0.91 -8.27
CA TYR A 59 10.38 1.32 -9.36
C TYR A 59 11.13 1.81 -10.63
N GLU A 60 12.45 1.97 -10.57
CA GLU A 60 13.29 2.44 -11.70
C GLU A 60 13.77 1.28 -12.60
N THR A 61 13.54 0.01 -12.21
CA THR A 61 13.91 -1.19 -12.99
C THR A 61 12.77 -1.68 -13.89
#